data_AF-A0A2D6MKF4-F1
#
_entry.id   AF-A0A2D6MKF4-F1
#
_cell.length_a   1.000
_cell.length_b   1.000
_cell.length_c   1.000
_cell.angle_alpha   90.00
_cell.angle_beta   90.00
_cell.angle_gamma   90.00
#
_symmetry.space_group_name_H-M   'P 1'
#
loop_
_entity.id
_entity.type
_entity.pdbx_description
1 polymer ?
#
loop_
_entity_poly.entity_id
_entity_poly.type
_entity_poly.pdbx_seq_one_letter_code
_entity_poly.pdbx_strand_id
1 'polypeptide(L)'
;MAQYKSQRVGVFVDVQNMYYSAKNLFEAKVNFAKVLEEAVGTRQLVRAIAYVVKGPQSEDDNFFTALEKIGFEIKTRQLQVFLGGNKKGDWDVGICMDAIRMANKLDVVVLISGDGDFEELVKYLKYSHGCTVEVLAFGRTASSKLKDEADLFTDLGEQKKFLLKK
;
A
#
# COMPACT_ATOMS: atom_id res chain seq x y z
N MET A 1 9.59 -7.80 -14.93
CA MET A 1 10.47 -6.70 -15.40
C MET A 1 11.83 -6.80 -14.73
N ALA A 2 12.89 -6.25 -15.35
CA ALA A 2 14.20 -6.22 -14.73
C ALA A 2 14.25 -5.15 -13.63
N GLN A 3 14.75 -5.51 -12.45
CA GLN A 3 15.00 -4.56 -11.36
C GLN A 3 16.47 -4.11 -11.40
N TYR A 4 16.70 -2.81 -11.36
CA TYR A 4 18.04 -2.23 -11.36
C TYR A 4 18.29 -1.51 -10.03
N LYS A 5 19.48 -1.70 -9.45
CA LYS A 5 19.85 -1.10 -8.16
C LYS A 5 19.72 0.43 -8.11
N SER A 6 19.83 1.10 -9.26
CA SER A 6 19.71 2.56 -9.37
C SER A 6 18.27 3.08 -9.42
N GLN A 7 17.27 2.21 -9.56
CA GLN A 7 15.87 2.63 -9.60
C GLN A 7 15.46 3.24 -8.25
N ARG A 8 14.79 4.38 -8.32
CA ARG A 8 14.20 5.10 -7.21
C ARG A 8 12.77 4.64 -7.00
N VAL A 9 12.49 4.10 -5.82
CA VAL A 9 11.20 3.49 -5.49
C VAL A 9 10.44 4.32 -4.48
N GLY A 10 9.17 4.59 -4.76
CA GLY A 10 8.21 5.12 -3.79
C GLY A 10 7.20 4.06 -3.43
N VAL A 11 6.96 3.85 -2.13
CA VAL A 11 6.05 2.82 -1.61
C VAL A 11 4.86 3.50 -0.93
N PHE A 12 3.64 3.15 -1.33
CA PHE A 12 2.41 3.74 -0.81
C PHE A 12 1.47 2.64 -0.34
N VAL A 13 1.16 2.61 0.97
CA VAL A 13 0.47 1.48 1.60
C VAL A 13 -0.88 1.87 2.15
N ASP A 14 -1.93 1.27 1.60
CA ASP A 14 -3.25 1.29 2.21
C ASP A 14 -3.30 0.24 3.33
N VAL A 15 -3.03 0.69 4.56
CA VAL A 15 -2.97 -0.21 5.72
C VAL A 15 -4.33 -0.83 6.01
N GLN A 16 -5.42 -0.10 5.74
CA GLN A 16 -6.77 -0.60 6.01
C GLN A 16 -7.14 -1.73 5.06
N ASN A 17 -6.92 -1.56 3.75
CA ASN A 17 -7.16 -2.60 2.75
C ASN A 17 -6.35 -3.88 3.04
N MET A 18 -5.07 -3.71 3.38
CA MET A 18 -4.18 -4.81 3.70
C MET A 18 -4.56 -5.54 5.00
N TYR A 19 -4.94 -4.79 6.03
CA TYR A 19 -5.38 -5.35 7.30
C TYR A 19 -6.64 -6.22 7.13
N TYR A 20 -7.67 -5.69 6.48
CA TYR A 20 -8.92 -6.45 6.27
C TYR A 20 -8.71 -7.67 5.39
N SER A 21 -7.90 -7.55 4.34
CA SER A 21 -7.56 -8.67 3.46
C SER A 21 -6.86 -9.80 4.24
N ALA A 22 -5.82 -9.48 5.02
CA ALA A 22 -5.10 -10.49 5.81
C ALA A 22 -5.99 -11.14 6.89
N LYS A 23 -6.81 -10.34 7.56
CA LYS A 23 -7.73 -10.81 8.59
C LYS A 23 -8.80 -11.75 8.02
N ASN A 24 -9.41 -11.38 6.89
CA ASN A 24 -10.52 -12.15 6.31
C ASN A 24 -10.05 -13.43 5.60
N LEU A 25 -8.87 -13.40 4.96
CA LEU A 25 -8.37 -14.54 4.21
C LEU A 25 -7.57 -15.52 5.07
N PHE A 26 -6.86 -15.03 6.09
CA PHE A 26 -5.86 -15.83 6.82
C PHE A 26 -5.97 -15.72 8.35
N GLU A 27 -6.92 -14.94 8.88
CA GLU A 27 -7.05 -14.65 10.31
C GLU A 27 -5.75 -14.15 10.97
N ALA A 28 -4.90 -13.47 10.20
CA ALA A 28 -3.56 -13.07 10.57
C ALA A 28 -3.32 -11.56 10.40
N LYS A 29 -2.23 -11.07 10.98
CA LYS A 29 -1.75 -9.68 10.78
C LYS A 29 -0.72 -9.64 9.65
N VAL A 30 -0.64 -8.52 8.94
CA VAL A 30 0.38 -8.31 7.89
C VAL A 30 1.74 -8.06 8.51
N ASN A 31 2.77 -8.68 7.96
CA ASN A 31 4.18 -8.40 8.27
C ASN A 31 4.69 -7.28 7.37
N PHE A 32 4.41 -6.02 7.74
CA PHE A 32 4.78 -4.85 6.93
C PHE A 32 6.30 -4.70 6.71
N ALA A 33 7.13 -5.25 7.60
CA ALA A 33 8.58 -5.27 7.40
C ALA A 33 8.97 -6.11 6.17
N LYS A 34 8.42 -7.31 6.06
CA LYS A 34 8.66 -8.19 4.90
C LYS A 34 8.01 -7.70 3.63
N VAL A 35 6.85 -7.04 3.75
CA VAL A 35 6.21 -6.41 2.61
C VAL A 35 7.05 -5.23 2.08
N LEU A 36 7.61 -4.38 2.95
CA LEU A 36 8.49 -3.30 2.54
C LEU A 36 9.78 -3.82 1.91
N GLU A 37 10.39 -4.85 2.49
CA GLU A 37 11.59 -5.51 1.95
C GLU A 37 11.35 -6.03 0.52
N GLU A 38 10.21 -6.68 0.28
CA GLU A 38 9.81 -7.15 -1.05
C GLU A 38 9.53 -5.98 -2.01
N ALA A 39 8.80 -4.96 -1.54
CA ALA A 39 8.47 -3.78 -2.33
C ALA A 39 9.72 -3.02 -2.79
N VAL A 40 10.77 -2.95 -1.96
CA VAL A 40 12.00 -2.24 -2.31
C VAL A 40 12.98 -3.14 -3.08
N GLY A 41 13.12 -4.39 -2.67
CA GLY A 41 14.10 -5.31 -3.23
C GLY A 41 15.53 -4.75 -3.11
N THR A 42 16.24 -4.66 -4.23
CA THR A 42 17.63 -4.15 -4.27
C THR A 42 17.76 -2.69 -4.70
N ARG A 43 16.63 -1.98 -4.78
CA ARG A 43 16.49 -0.64 -5.36
C ARG A 43 16.65 0.45 -4.30
N GLN A 44 16.73 1.71 -4.72
CA GLN A 44 16.85 2.86 -3.82
C GLN A 44 15.47 3.30 -3.33
N LEU A 45 15.17 3.08 -2.06
CA LEU A 45 13.95 3.62 -1.45
C LEU A 45 14.06 5.15 -1.32
N VAL A 46 13.17 5.88 -2.01
CA VAL A 46 13.05 7.35 -1.87
C VAL A 46 12.09 7.70 -0.73
N ARG A 47 10.96 7.00 -0.66
CA ARG A 47 9.96 7.22 0.39
C ARG A 47 9.05 6.01 0.53
N ALA A 48 8.65 5.69 1.76
CA ALA A 48 7.60 4.74 2.06
C ALA A 48 6.55 5.42 2.95
N ILE A 49 5.29 5.47 2.51
CA ILE A 49 4.19 6.08 3.27
C ILE A 49 3.15 5.02 3.61
N ALA A 50 2.83 4.91 4.90
CA ALA A 50 1.74 4.08 5.41
C ALA A 50 0.54 4.96 5.76
N TYR A 51 -0.60 4.69 5.11
CA TYR A 51 -1.84 5.42 5.27
C TYR A 51 -2.76 4.67 6.23
N VAL A 52 -2.99 5.24 7.41
CA VAL A 52 -3.71 4.58 8.50
C VAL A 52 -4.98 5.35 8.85
N VAL A 53 -6.07 4.62 9.04
CA VAL A 53 -7.34 5.18 9.49
C VAL A 53 -7.50 4.90 10.98
N LYS A 54 -7.59 5.95 11.79
CA LYS A 54 -7.79 5.86 13.24
C LYS A 54 -9.28 5.73 13.54
N GLY A 55 -9.63 4.69 14.29
CA GLY A 55 -10.96 4.51 14.84
C GLY A 55 -11.14 5.30 16.14
N PRO A 56 -12.38 5.47 16.63
CA PRO A 56 -12.67 6.24 17.85
C PRO A 56 -11.99 5.70 19.13
N GLN A 57 -11.61 4.42 19.13
CA GLN A 57 -10.92 3.73 20.23
C GLN A 57 -9.54 3.17 19.82
N SER A 58 -8.98 3.61 18.68
CA SER A 58 -7.69 3.07 18.23
C SER A 58 -6.54 3.74 18.99
N GLU A 59 -6.15 3.14 20.12
CA GLU A 59 -4.96 3.49 20.92
C GLU A 59 -3.72 2.65 20.55
N ASP A 60 -3.58 2.19 19.32
CA ASP A 60 -2.44 1.35 18.94
C ASP A 60 -1.17 2.17 18.62
N ASP A 61 -0.73 3.01 19.56
CA ASP A 61 0.55 3.74 19.50
C ASP A 61 1.73 2.78 19.23
N ASN A 62 1.64 1.54 19.72
CA ASN A 62 2.61 0.48 19.45
C ASN A 62 2.67 0.07 17.97
N PHE A 63 1.53 0.04 17.27
CA PHE A 63 1.50 -0.28 15.84
C PHE A 63 2.09 0.84 15.00
N PHE A 64 1.77 2.09 15.32
CA PHE A 64 2.38 3.27 14.69
C PHE A 64 3.90 3.28 14.89
N THR A 65 4.34 3.10 16.14
CA THR A 65 5.76 3.02 16.47
C THR A 65 6.46 1.88 15.72
N ALA A 66 5.80 0.74 15.54
CA ALA A 66 6.35 -0.38 14.78
C ALA A 66 6.52 -0.03 13.28
N LEU A 67 5.53 0.61 12.66
CA LEU A 67 5.61 1.05 11.26
C LEU A 67 6.72 2.10 11.04
N GLU A 68 6.87 3.06 11.95
CA GLU A 68 7.97 4.04 11.91
C GLU A 68 9.33 3.35 12.03
N LYS A 69 9.49 2.41 12.96
CA LYS A 69 10.72 1.62 13.11
C LYS A 69 11.06 0.77 11.89
N ILE A 70 10.05 0.32 11.14
CA ILE A 70 10.24 -0.38 9.86
C ILE A 70 10.74 0.57 8.77
N GLY A 71 10.48 1.87 8.89
CA GLY A 71 10.91 2.90 7.94
C GLY A 71 9.77 3.58 7.17
N PHE A 72 8.52 3.42 7.62
CA PHE A 72 7.38 4.13 7.02
C PHE A 72 7.21 5.53 7.63
N GLU A 73 6.96 6.51 6.76
CA GLU A 73 6.28 7.75 7.13
C GLU A 73 4.79 7.45 7.33
N ILE A 74 4.21 7.87 8.45
CA ILE A 74 2.80 7.57 8.76
C ILE A 74 1.93 8.77 8.47
N LYS A 75 0.86 8.55 7.71
CA LYS A 75 -0.24 9.51 7.56
C LYS A 75 -1.50 8.95 8.18
N THR A 76 -2.11 9.73 9.09
CA THR A 76 -3.30 9.29 9.84
C THR A 76 -4.53 10.13 9.52
N ARG A 77 -5.69 9.48 9.36
CA ARG A 77 -6.98 10.13 9.15
C ARG A 77 -7.97 9.58 10.18
N GLN A 78 -8.74 10.45 10.81
CA GLN A 78 -9.79 10.00 11.73
C GLN A 78 -10.99 9.50 10.93
N LEU A 79 -11.55 8.36 11.34
CA LEU A 79 -12.79 7.86 10.79
C LEU A 79 -13.93 8.82 11.13
N GLN A 80 -14.54 9.42 10.11
CA GLN A 80 -15.70 10.28 10.29
C GLN A 80 -16.97 9.45 10.24
N VAL A 81 -17.76 9.52 11.32
CA VAL A 81 -19.09 8.91 11.39
C VAL A 81 -20.11 10.01 11.21
N PHE A 82 -20.84 9.97 10.08
CA PHE A 82 -21.87 10.96 9.79
C PHE A 82 -23.18 10.61 10.52
N LEU A 83 -24.05 11.60 10.69
CA LEU A 83 -25.34 11.51 11.39
C LEU A 83 -26.36 10.50 10.80
N GLY A 84 -25.99 9.74 9.76
CA GLY A 84 -26.76 8.62 9.20
C GLY A 84 -26.09 7.25 9.32
N GLY A 85 -25.03 7.12 10.13
CA GLY A 85 -24.30 5.85 10.32
C GLY A 85 -23.27 5.52 9.22
N ASN A 86 -23.25 6.30 8.13
CA ASN A 86 -22.21 6.20 7.10
C ASN A 86 -20.85 6.58 7.67
N LYS A 87 -19.89 5.67 7.52
CA LYS A 87 -18.50 5.83 7.93
C LYS A 87 -17.69 6.22 6.69
N LYS A 88 -17.00 7.36 6.74
CA LYS A 88 -16.11 7.81 5.68
C LYS A 88 -14.73 8.03 6.27
N GLY A 89 -13.70 7.48 5.62
CA GLY A 89 -12.35 7.55 6.16
C GLY A 89 -11.29 6.82 5.36
N ASP A 90 -11.57 6.39 4.13
CA ASP A 90 -10.54 5.86 3.24
C ASP A 90 -9.43 6.90 2.97
N TRP A 91 -8.33 6.41 2.43
CA TRP A 91 -7.16 7.20 2.08
C TRP A 91 -6.98 7.37 0.57
N ASP A 92 -7.91 6.87 -0.25
CA ASP A 92 -7.73 6.66 -1.69
C ASP A 92 -7.30 7.93 -2.39
N VAL A 93 -8.04 9.02 -2.19
CA VAL A 93 -7.68 10.34 -2.75
C VAL A 93 -6.31 10.82 -2.25
N GLY A 94 -6.00 10.60 -0.97
CA GLY A 94 -4.71 11.03 -0.40
C GLY A 94 -3.53 10.24 -0.97
N ILE A 95 -3.68 8.92 -1.11
CA ILE A 95 -2.72 8.03 -1.75
C ILE A 95 -2.49 8.47 -3.19
N CYS A 96 -3.56 8.66 -3.97
CA CYS A 96 -3.47 9.13 -5.36
C CYS A 96 -2.69 10.43 -5.47
N MET A 97 -3.04 11.43 -4.67
CA MET A 97 -2.42 12.76 -4.73
C MET A 97 -0.94 12.72 -4.36
N ASP A 98 -0.55 11.94 -3.36
CA ASP A 98 0.85 11.83 -2.96
C ASP A 98 1.68 11.04 -3.99
N ALA A 99 1.15 9.93 -4.51
CA ALA A 99 1.81 9.16 -5.56
C ALA A 99 2.07 10.03 -6.81
N ILE A 100 1.06 10.79 -7.26
CA ILE A 100 1.19 11.72 -8.39
C ILE A 100 2.23 12.81 -8.12
N ARG A 101 2.20 13.45 -6.94
CA ARG A 101 3.18 14.50 -6.58
C ARG A 101 4.61 13.98 -6.56
N MET A 102 4.78 12.71 -6.21
CA MET A 102 6.10 12.08 -6.13
C MET A 102 6.58 11.49 -7.45
N ALA A 103 5.67 11.19 -8.39
CA ALA A 103 5.96 10.45 -9.62
C ALA A 103 7.20 10.95 -10.37
N ASN A 104 7.37 12.26 -10.55
CA ASN A 104 8.54 12.84 -11.23
C ASN A 104 9.91 12.58 -10.54
N LYS A 105 9.90 12.08 -9.30
CA LYS A 105 11.10 11.74 -8.52
C LYS A 105 11.34 10.24 -8.41
N LEU A 106 10.45 9.43 -8.99
CA LEU A 106 10.42 7.99 -8.86
C LEU A 106 10.54 7.34 -10.23
N ASP A 107 11.28 6.24 -10.27
CA ASP A 107 11.32 5.38 -11.45
C ASP A 107 10.27 4.25 -11.31
N VAL A 108 10.02 3.82 -10.07
CA VAL A 108 9.02 2.81 -9.72
C VAL A 108 8.11 3.31 -8.61
N VAL A 109 6.80 3.14 -8.81
CA VAL A 109 5.78 3.31 -7.76
C VAL A 109 5.27 1.95 -7.36
N VAL A 110 5.39 1.61 -6.07
CA VAL A 110 4.81 0.39 -5.51
C VAL A 110 3.58 0.76 -4.71
N LEU A 111 2.42 0.36 -5.21
CA LEU A 111 1.14 0.48 -4.52
C LEU A 111 0.85 -0.80 -3.76
N ILE A 112 0.75 -0.70 -2.44
CA ILE A 112 0.37 -1.82 -1.58
C ILE A 112 -1.11 -1.67 -1.22
N SER A 113 -1.97 -2.11 -2.13
CA SER A 113 -3.42 -2.19 -1.97
C SER A 113 -4.02 -3.12 -3.02
N GLY A 114 -5.11 -3.81 -2.68
CA GLY A 114 -5.91 -4.57 -3.63
C GLY A 114 -7.10 -3.81 -4.21
N ASP A 115 -7.28 -2.54 -3.84
CA ASP A 115 -8.48 -1.76 -4.19
C ASP A 115 -8.51 -1.38 -5.68
N GLY A 116 -9.62 -1.73 -6.35
CA GLY A 116 -9.84 -1.45 -7.76
C GLY A 116 -9.95 0.04 -8.09
N ASP A 117 -10.27 0.89 -7.11
CA ASP A 117 -10.43 2.34 -7.32
C ASP A 117 -9.09 3.03 -7.67
N PHE A 118 -7.96 2.35 -7.47
CA PHE A 118 -6.64 2.83 -7.90
C PHE A 118 -6.31 2.54 -9.37
N GLU A 119 -7.18 1.87 -10.15
CA GLU A 119 -6.93 1.58 -11.57
C GLU A 119 -6.51 2.83 -12.36
N GLU A 120 -7.24 3.93 -12.21
CA GLU A 120 -6.95 5.19 -12.91
C GLU A 120 -5.66 5.85 -12.41
N LEU A 121 -5.29 5.67 -11.14
CA LEU A 121 -3.98 6.11 -10.63
C LEU A 121 -2.85 5.34 -11.33
N VAL A 122 -2.98 4.02 -11.45
CA VAL A 122 -1.95 3.17 -12.11
C VAL A 122 -1.77 3.62 -13.56
N LYS A 123 -2.86 3.78 -14.32
CA LYS A 123 -2.82 4.29 -15.69
C LYS A 123 -2.12 5.64 -15.77
N TYR A 124 -2.50 6.58 -14.91
CA TYR A 124 -1.97 7.93 -14.95
C TYR A 124 -0.46 7.98 -14.64
N LEU A 125 0.01 7.20 -13.66
CA LEU A 125 1.43 7.09 -13.33
C LEU A 125 2.23 6.49 -14.50
N LYS A 126 1.70 5.44 -15.15
CA LYS A 126 2.36 4.80 -16.30
C LYS A 126 2.40 5.71 -17.51
N TYR A 127 1.25 6.20 -17.94
CA TYR A 127 1.11 6.85 -19.24
C TYR A 127 1.47 8.34 -19.21
N SER A 128 1.26 9.03 -18.08
CA SER A 128 1.55 10.46 -17.97
C SER A 128 2.90 10.76 -17.33
N HIS A 129 3.40 9.87 -16.46
CA HIS A 129 4.68 10.08 -15.76
C HIS A 129 5.77 9.09 -16.16
N GLY A 130 5.45 8.03 -16.91
CA GLY A 130 6.42 7.03 -17.34
C GLY A 130 6.95 6.15 -16.20
N CYS A 131 6.30 6.17 -15.03
CA CYS A 131 6.69 5.32 -13.91
C CYS A 131 6.34 3.87 -14.21
N THR A 132 7.19 2.93 -13.82
CA THR A 132 6.76 1.54 -13.65
C THR A 132 5.89 1.45 -12.40
N VAL A 133 4.73 0.81 -12.50
CA VAL A 133 3.81 0.66 -11.36
C VAL A 133 3.68 -0.80 -10.98
N GLU A 134 4.11 -1.12 -9.77
CA GLU A 134 4.00 -2.45 -9.18
C GLU A 134 2.90 -2.46 -8.12
N VAL A 135 2.11 -3.52 -8.06
CA VAL A 135 1.05 -3.70 -7.07
C VAL A 135 1.35 -4.92 -6.22
N LEU A 136 1.39 -4.74 -4.91
CA LEU A 136 1.51 -5.82 -3.93
C LEU A 136 0.20 -5.90 -3.14
N ALA A 137 -0.50 -7.02 -3.22
CA ALA A 137 -1.75 -7.22 -2.49
C ALA A 137 -2.00 -8.71 -2.22
N PHE A 138 -3.03 -9.02 -1.45
CA PHE A 138 -3.52 -10.40 -1.36
C PHE A 138 -4.40 -10.69 -2.57
N GLY A 139 -3.94 -11.57 -3.46
CA GLY A 139 -4.55 -11.79 -4.77
C GLY A 139 -5.99 -12.26 -4.70
N ARG A 140 -6.41 -12.97 -3.64
CA ARG A 140 -7.81 -13.42 -3.49
C ARG A 140 -8.80 -12.27 -3.24
N THR A 141 -8.34 -11.12 -2.74
CA THR A 141 -9.19 -9.93 -2.49
C THR A 141 -8.87 -8.76 -3.41
N ALA A 142 -7.77 -8.82 -4.16
CA ALA A 142 -7.39 -7.76 -5.09
C ALA A 142 -8.22 -7.75 -6.38
N SER A 143 -8.61 -6.55 -6.82
CA SER A 143 -9.35 -6.31 -8.08
C SER A 143 -8.60 -6.88 -9.29
N SER A 144 -9.30 -7.59 -10.18
CA SER A 144 -8.72 -8.10 -11.42
C SER A 144 -8.24 -6.96 -12.33
N LYS A 145 -9.01 -5.88 -12.41
CA LYS A 145 -8.63 -4.71 -13.22
C LYS A 145 -7.31 -4.08 -12.75
N LEU A 146 -7.12 -4.00 -11.44
CA LEU A 146 -5.88 -3.47 -10.87
C LEU A 146 -4.69 -4.39 -11.20
N LYS A 147 -4.88 -5.71 -11.13
CA LYS A 147 -3.85 -6.69 -11.51
C LYS A 147 -3.46 -6.58 -12.97
N ASP A 148 -4.46 -6.46 -13.84
CA ASP A 148 -4.27 -6.40 -15.30
C ASP A 148 -3.59 -5.09 -15.71
N GLU A 149 -3.86 -4.00 -15.00
CA GLU A 149 -3.29 -2.68 -15.29
C GLU A 149 -1.88 -2.49 -14.69
N ALA A 150 -1.52 -3.18 -13.61
CA ALA A 150 -0.17 -3.07 -13.04
C ALA A 150 0.91 -3.64 -13.98
N ASP A 151 2.10 -3.05 -14.01
CA ASP A 151 3.24 -3.61 -14.75
C ASP A 151 3.76 -4.91 -14.12
N LEU A 152 3.59 -5.03 -12.80
CA LEU A 152 3.86 -6.23 -12.03
C LEU A 152 2.87 -6.33 -10.88
N PHE A 153 2.24 -7.49 -10.74
CA PHE A 153 1.44 -7.83 -9.56
C PHE A 153 2.11 -8.93 -8.75
N THR A 154 2.27 -8.71 -7.45
CA THR A 154 2.83 -9.70 -6.51
C THR A 154 1.75 -10.10 -5.51
N ASP A 155 1.36 -11.39 -5.54
CA ASP A 155 0.41 -11.94 -4.59
C ASP A 155 1.08 -12.26 -3.25
N LEU A 156 0.79 -11.45 -2.24
CA LEU A 156 1.31 -11.62 -0.88
C LEU A 156 0.70 -12.84 -0.16
N GLY A 157 -0.39 -13.41 -0.70
CA GLY A 157 -1.02 -14.62 -0.18
C GLY A 157 -0.25 -15.91 -0.50
N GLU A 158 0.64 -15.89 -1.48
CA GLU A 158 1.40 -17.08 -1.90
C GLU A 158 2.52 -17.45 -0.91
N GLN A 159 3.03 -16.47 -0.16
CA GLN A 159 4.15 -16.68 0.76
C GLN A 159 3.80 -16.31 2.19
N LYS A 160 3.93 -17.27 3.11
CA LYS A 160 3.63 -17.08 4.54
C LYS A 160 4.47 -16.00 5.22
N LYS A 161 5.62 -15.59 4.64
CA LYS A 161 6.53 -14.58 5.22
C LYS A 161 5.87 -13.21 5.39
N PHE A 162 4.82 -12.92 4.61
CA PHE A 162 4.07 -11.66 4.64
C PHE A 162 2.99 -11.61 5.72
N LEU A 163 2.82 -12.69 6.49
CA LEU A 163 1.85 -12.78 7.58
C LEU A 163 2.60 -13.02 8.90
N LEU A 164 2.21 -12.28 9.93
CA LEU A 164 2.62 -12.56 11.31
C LEU A 164 1.72 -13.67 11.84
N LYS A 165 2.33 -14.79 12.26
CA LYS A 165 1.60 -15.85 12.98
C LYS A 165 1.12 -15.31 14.34
N LYS A 166 -0.04 -15.80 14.79
CA LYS A 166 -0.44 -15.69 16.20
C LYS A 166 0.53 -16.48 17.07
#